data_AF-A0A5N7MIX4-F1
#
_entry.id   AF-A0A5N7MIX4-F1
#
_cell.length_a   1.000
_cell.length_b   1.000
_cell.length_c   1.000
_cell.angle_alpha   90.00
_cell.angle_beta   90.00
_cell.angle_gamma   90.00
#
_symmetry.space_group_name_H-M   'P 1'
#
loop_
_entity.id
_entity.type
_entity.pdbx_description
1 polymer ?
#
loop_
_entity_poly.entity_id
_entity_poly.type
_entity_poly.pdbx_seq_one_letter_code
_entity_poly.pdbx_strand_id
1 'polypeptide(L)'
;MNGMPKVLVVDNGERAPDGALSAELAGMGYASVTTPFEAADDVLALIPSPAAVVLQMPRQAGWAERRRFMELASRLRKNLAESGTPVIITGGVNGAATMLQNQLSMHAVAAPDL
;
A
#
# COMPACT_ATOMS: atom_id res chain seq x y z
N MET A 1 6.48 -11.02 19.35
CA MET A 1 6.18 -11.93 18.23
C MET A 1 6.65 -11.23 16.96
N ASN A 2 7.79 -11.64 16.39
CA ASN A 2 8.41 -10.94 15.26
C ASN A 2 7.75 -11.40 13.95
N GLY A 3 6.49 -11.01 13.76
CA GLY A 3 5.71 -11.33 12.56
C GLY A 3 6.16 -10.45 11.42
N MET A 4 6.27 -11.01 10.21
CA MET A 4 6.65 -10.24 9.02
C MET A 4 5.82 -8.95 8.91
N PRO A 5 6.45 -7.80 8.66
CA PRO A 5 5.75 -6.54 8.45
C PRO A 5 4.71 -6.70 7.33
N LYS A 6 3.45 -6.33 7.63
CA LYS A 6 2.34 -6.48 6.69
C LYS A 6 2.20 -5.24 5.81
N VAL A 7 2.09 -5.44 4.50
CA VAL A 7 1.82 -4.41 3.50
C VAL A 7 0.41 -4.60 2.98
N LEU A 8 -0.42 -3.59 3.16
CA LEU A 8 -1.79 -3.59 2.67
C LEU A 8 -1.79 -3.16 1.21
N VAL A 9 -2.33 -3.99 0.32
CA VAL A 9 -2.49 -3.71 -1.10
C VAL A 9 -3.97 -3.47 -1.36
N VAL A 10 -4.31 -2.31 -1.90
CA VAL A 10 -5.69 -1.91 -2.22
C VAL A 10 -5.87 -1.88 -3.73
N ASP A 11 -6.79 -2.67 -4.24
CA ASP A 11 -7.13 -2.74 -5.68
C ASP A 11 -8.63 -2.48 -5.93
N ASN A 12 -9.04 -2.32 -7.20
CA ASN A 12 -10.44 -2.00 -7.55
C ASN A 12 -11.37 -3.24 -7.66
N GLY A 13 -10.93 -4.40 -7.19
CA GLY A 13 -11.61 -5.68 -7.45
C GLY A 13 -11.33 -6.26 -8.84
N GLU A 14 -10.75 -5.49 -9.77
CA GLU A 14 -10.07 -6.01 -10.95
C GLU A 14 -8.78 -6.70 -10.52
N ARG A 15 -8.94 -7.94 -10.05
CA ARG A 15 -7.81 -8.82 -9.72
C ARG A 15 -7.05 -9.09 -11.01
N ALA A 16 -6.00 -8.32 -11.24
CA ALA A 16 -4.88 -8.84 -12.00
C ALA A 16 -4.48 -10.15 -11.30
N PRO A 17 -4.44 -11.29 -12.01
CA PRO A 17 -4.09 -12.57 -11.41
C PRO A 17 -2.69 -12.46 -10.81
N ASP A 18 -2.69 -12.27 -9.51
CA ASP A 18 -1.77 -12.73 -8.49
C ASP A 18 -0.41 -13.21 -8.99
N GLY A 19 0.65 -12.51 -8.57
CA GLY A 19 1.99 -13.09 -8.61
C GLY A 19 3.12 -12.07 -8.46
N ALA A 20 3.06 -10.92 -9.13
CA ALA A 20 4.20 -10.00 -9.13
C ALA A 20 4.41 -9.36 -7.74
N LEU A 21 3.46 -8.56 -7.26
CA LEU A 21 3.70 -7.75 -6.07
C LEU A 21 3.78 -8.58 -4.78
N SER A 22 2.89 -9.55 -4.59
CA SER A 22 2.91 -10.40 -3.39
C SER A 22 4.21 -11.23 -3.29
N ALA A 23 4.72 -11.73 -4.42
CA ALA A 23 6.00 -12.44 -4.45
C ALA A 23 7.20 -11.50 -4.25
N GLU A 24 7.16 -10.28 -4.80
CA GLU A 24 8.19 -9.26 -4.54
C GLU A 24 8.23 -8.89 -3.05
N LEU A 25 7.06 -8.66 -2.44
CA LEU A 25 6.92 -8.35 -1.01
C LEU A 25 7.44 -9.51 -0.15
N ALA A 26 7.04 -10.75 -0.47
CA ALA A 26 7.54 -11.93 0.22
C ALA A 26 9.05 -12.10 0.08
N GLY A 27 9.61 -11.81 -1.11
CA GLY A 27 11.06 -11.82 -1.36
C GLY A 27 11.83 -10.76 -0.56
N MET A 28 11.17 -9.66 -0.19
CA MET A 28 11.70 -8.62 0.71
C MET A 28 11.42 -8.91 2.19
N GLY A 29 10.72 -9.99 2.53
CA GLY A 29 10.36 -10.33 3.92
C GLY A 29 9.11 -9.62 4.45
N TYR A 30 8.26 -9.11 3.57
CA TYR A 30 6.97 -8.49 3.91
C TYR A 30 5.81 -9.45 3.62
N ALA A 31 4.85 -9.51 4.52
CA ALA A 31 3.58 -10.17 4.27
C ALA A 31 2.67 -9.22 3.50
N SER A 32 2.03 -9.66 2.43
CA SER A 32 1.09 -8.84 1.65
C SER A 32 -0.35 -9.21 1.97
N VAL A 33 -1.23 -8.21 2.08
CA VAL A 33 -2.67 -8.41 2.27
C VAL A 33 -3.39 -7.60 1.22
N THR A 34 -4.04 -8.27 0.29
CA THR A 34 -4.81 -7.62 -0.77
C THR A 34 -6.26 -7.44 -0.34
N THR A 35 -6.80 -6.24 -0.51
CA THR A 35 -8.17 -5.89 -0.19
C THR A 35 -8.78 -5.00 -1.27
N PRO A 36 -10.07 -5.13 -1.60
CA PRO A 36 -10.72 -4.20 -2.51
C PRO A 36 -10.82 -2.80 -1.88
N PHE A 37 -10.89 -1.77 -2.74
CA PHE A 37 -11.03 -0.36 -2.38
C PHE A 37 -12.07 -0.12 -1.28
N GLU A 38 -13.23 -0.76 -1.38
CA GLU A 38 -14.34 -0.59 -0.43
C GLU A 38 -14.05 -1.18 0.96
N ALA A 39 -13.23 -2.24 1.03
CA ALA A 39 -12.86 -2.90 2.28
C ALA A 39 -11.48 -2.46 2.81
N ALA A 40 -10.87 -1.43 2.21
CA ALA A 40 -9.57 -0.94 2.64
C ALA A 40 -9.59 -0.44 4.08
N ASP A 41 -10.65 0.26 4.47
CA ASP A 41 -10.83 0.82 5.82
C ASP A 41 -11.09 -0.29 6.86
N ASP A 42 -11.97 -1.25 6.53
CA ASP A 42 -12.23 -2.43 7.38
C ASP A 42 -10.97 -3.28 7.60
N VAL A 43 -10.19 -3.54 6.56
CA VAL A 43 -8.95 -4.32 6.70
C VAL A 43 -7.89 -3.52 7.47
N LEU A 44 -7.86 -2.20 7.34
CA LEU A 44 -6.98 -1.35 8.14
C LEU A 44 -7.38 -1.38 9.62
N ALA A 45 -8.67 -1.46 9.94
CA ALA A 45 -9.14 -1.66 11.31
C ALA A 45 -8.72 -3.02 11.89
N LEU A 46 -8.59 -4.06 11.04
CA LEU A 46 -8.07 -5.38 11.42
C LEU A 46 -6.54 -5.42 11.51
N ILE A 47 -5.84 -4.56 10.76
CA ILE A 47 -4.38 -4.46 10.69
C ILE A 47 -3.99 -3.00 11.01
N PRO A 48 -4.03 -2.60 12.29
CA PRO A 48 -3.89 -1.20 12.69
C PRO A 48 -2.51 -0.60 12.45
N SER A 49 -1.49 -1.41 12.17
CA SER A 49 -0.14 -0.93 11.87
C SER A 49 0.48 -1.73 10.72
N PRO A 50 0.03 -1.50 9.47
CA PRO A 50 0.76 -2.02 8.33
C PRO A 50 2.06 -1.24 8.18
N ALA A 51 3.09 -1.90 7.65
CA ALA A 51 4.36 -1.27 7.32
C ALA A 51 4.23 -0.29 6.15
N ALA A 52 3.26 -0.50 5.27
CA ALA A 52 2.91 0.41 4.20
C ALA A 52 1.54 0.06 3.61
N VAL A 53 0.93 1.05 2.93
CA VAL A 53 -0.28 0.85 2.13
C VAL A 53 0.01 1.19 0.67
N VAL A 54 -0.30 0.25 -0.22
CA VAL A 54 -0.08 0.37 -1.66
C VAL A 54 -1.43 0.34 -2.36
N LEU A 55 -1.83 1.46 -2.96
CA LEU A 55 -3.01 1.55 -3.80
C LEU A 55 -2.63 1.25 -5.25
N GLN A 56 -3.04 0.08 -5.74
CA GLN A 56 -2.88 -0.29 -7.14
C GLN A 56 -4.02 0.27 -7.97
N MET A 57 -3.71 1.30 -8.74
CA MET A 57 -4.65 1.91 -9.68
C MET A 57 -4.62 1.12 -11.00
N PRO A 58 -5.78 0.68 -11.52
CA PRO A 58 -5.82 -0.01 -12.80
C PRO A 58 -5.30 0.89 -13.92
N ARG A 59 -4.51 0.32 -14.84
CA ARG A 59 -3.88 1.09 -15.93
C ARG A 59 -4.94 1.69 -16.88
N GLN A 60 -6.09 1.03 -16.99
CA GLN A 60 -7.25 1.46 -17.78
C GLN A 60 -8.29 2.24 -16.94
N ALA A 61 -7.99 2.59 -15.68
CA ALA A 61 -8.92 3.34 -14.82
C ALA A 61 -9.32 4.67 -15.47
N GLY A 62 -10.63 4.86 -15.63
CA GLY A 62 -11.21 6.13 -16.08
C GLY A 62 -10.98 7.26 -15.07
N TRP A 63 -11.24 8.50 -15.49
CA TRP A 63 -10.99 9.68 -14.64
C TRP A 63 -11.71 9.65 -13.29
N ALA A 64 -12.97 9.19 -13.28
CA ALA A 64 -13.78 9.06 -12.06
C ALA A 64 -13.15 8.07 -11.06
N GLU A 65 -12.63 6.96 -11.56
CA GLU A 65 -12.02 5.91 -10.75
C GLU A 65 -10.65 6.34 -10.22
N ARG A 66 -9.85 7.02 -11.07
CA ARG A 66 -8.60 7.64 -10.64
C ARG A 66 -8.82 8.63 -9.50
N ARG A 67 -9.86 9.45 -9.61
CA ARG A 67 -10.23 10.42 -8.56
C ARG A 67 -10.57 9.72 -7.25
N ARG A 68 -11.39 8.66 -7.27
CA ARG A 68 -11.72 7.88 -6.08
C ARG A 68 -10.49 7.32 -5.37
N PHE A 69 -9.55 6.76 -6.13
CA PHE A 69 -8.27 6.26 -5.61
C PHE A 69 -7.40 7.35 -5.01
N MET A 70 -7.30 8.52 -5.66
CA MET A 70 -6.57 9.67 -5.10
C MET A 70 -7.21 10.18 -3.81
N GLU A 71 -8.55 10.23 -3.75
CA GLU A 71 -9.28 10.60 -2.54
C GLU A 71 -9.05 9.61 -1.39
N LEU A 72 -9.09 8.31 -1.68
CA LEU A 72 -8.77 7.28 -0.67
C LEU A 72 -7.33 7.38 -0.20
N ALA A 73 -6.36 7.53 -1.11
CA ALA A 73 -4.96 7.70 -0.74
C ALA A 73 -4.76 8.94 0.15
N SER A 74 -5.43 10.06 -0.16
CA SER A 74 -5.36 11.26 0.67
C SER A 74 -5.95 11.04 2.06
N ARG A 75 -7.09 10.33 2.16
CA ARG A 75 -7.72 9.96 3.44
C ARG A 75 -6.84 9.03 4.26
N LEU A 76 -6.32 7.96 3.65
CA LEU A 76 -5.41 7.02 4.27
C LEU A 76 -4.14 7.72 4.75
N ARG A 77 -3.55 8.61 3.95
CA ARG A 77 -2.38 9.40 4.38
C ARG A 77 -2.66 10.22 5.62
N LYS A 78 -3.86 10.81 5.76
CA LYS A 78 -4.23 11.55 6.96
C LYS A 78 -4.39 10.65 8.18
N ASN A 79 -5.11 9.53 8.03
CA ASN A 79 -5.31 8.56 9.12
C ASN A 79 -3.99 7.89 9.56
N LEU A 80 -3.10 7.63 8.60
CA LEU A 80 -1.84 6.92 8.83
C LEU A 80 -0.66 7.84 9.09
N ALA A 81 -0.81 9.16 8.92
CA ALA A 81 0.21 10.14 9.28
C ALA A 81 0.56 10.04 10.77
N GLU A 82 -0.44 9.77 11.63
CA GLU A 82 -0.23 9.58 13.07
C GLU A 82 0.60 8.32 13.37
N SER A 83 0.51 7.29 12.52
CA SER A 83 1.22 6.02 12.67
C SER A 83 2.55 5.97 11.90
N GLY A 84 2.86 6.99 11.10
CA GLY A 84 4.04 7.03 10.23
C GLY A 84 4.02 6.04 9.06
N THR A 85 2.85 5.47 8.72
CA THR A 85 2.76 4.46 7.65
C THR A 85 2.71 5.13 6.27
N PRO A 86 3.65 4.83 5.36
CA PRO A 86 3.66 5.40 4.02
C PRO A 86 2.53 4.84 3.15
N VAL A 87 1.89 5.74 2.39
CA VAL A 87 0.81 5.41 1.44
C VAL A 87 1.27 5.72 0.01
N ILE A 88 1.34 4.68 -0.80
CA ILE A 88 1.91 4.70 -2.16
C ILE A 88 0.81 4.41 -3.16
N ILE A 89 0.81 5.11 -4.30
CA ILE A 89 -0.12 4.87 -5.41
C ILE A 89 0.68 4.38 -6.60
N THR A 90 0.29 3.26 -7.20
CA THR A 90 1.00 2.67 -8.34
C THR A 90 0.07 2.53 -9.54
N GLY A 91 0.54 2.92 -10.73
CA GLY A 91 -0.22 2.84 -11.98
C GLY A 91 -0.16 1.48 -12.67
N GLY A 92 -0.06 0.39 -11.90
CA GLY A 92 0.13 -0.98 -12.38
C GLY A 92 0.92 -1.85 -11.40
N VAL A 93 1.03 -3.14 -11.74
CA VAL A 93 1.68 -4.18 -10.92
C VAL A 93 3.20 -4.03 -10.82
N ASN A 94 3.85 -3.34 -11.76
CA ASN A 94 5.31 -3.34 -11.87
C ASN A 94 5.90 -2.10 -11.16
N GLY A 95 6.81 -2.32 -10.20
CA GLY A 95 7.55 -1.27 -9.49
C GLY A 95 6.96 -0.80 -8.15
N ALA A 96 5.87 -1.43 -7.68
CA ALA A 96 5.31 -1.13 -6.36
C ALA A 96 6.30 -1.45 -5.23
N ALA A 97 7.00 -2.58 -5.31
CA ALA A 97 8.05 -2.96 -4.36
C ALA A 97 9.26 -2.00 -4.40
N THR A 98 9.68 -1.54 -5.58
CA THR A 98 10.76 -0.56 -5.71
C THR A 98 10.36 0.81 -5.15
N MET A 99 9.12 1.26 -5.43
CA MET A 99 8.58 2.49 -4.82
C MET A 99 8.47 2.36 -3.31
N LEU A 100 8.05 1.20 -2.80
CA LEU A 100 8.00 0.89 -1.37
C LEU A 100 9.38 1.00 -0.74
N GLN A 101 10.38 0.33 -1.30
CA GLN A 101 11.76 0.37 -0.81
C GLN A 101 12.32 1.79 -0.84
N ASN A 102 12.08 2.54 -1.93
CA ASN A 102 12.50 3.92 -2.02
C ASN A 102 11.83 4.77 -0.93
N GLN A 103 10.52 4.60 -0.72
CA GLN A 103 9.72 5.32 0.30
C GLN A 103 10.15 4.98 1.72
N LEU A 104 10.35 3.70 2.03
CA LEU A 104 10.84 3.27 3.32
C LEU A 104 12.27 3.78 3.57
N SER A 105 13.12 3.81 2.54
CA SER A 105 14.49 4.34 2.65
C SER A 105 14.50 5.85 2.90
N MET A 106 13.66 6.61 2.18
CA MET A 106 13.54 8.06 2.39
C MET A 106 12.86 8.39 3.73
N HIS A 107 11.91 7.58 4.19
CA HIS A 107 11.26 7.79 5.49
C HIS A 107 12.15 7.37 6.67
N ALA A 108 13.00 6.36 6.50
CA ALA A 108 14.04 5.99 7.46
C ALA A 108 15.14 7.06 7.58
N VAL A 109 15.47 7.75 6.49
CA VAL A 109 16.34 8.93 6.51
C VAL A 109 15.66 10.16 7.11
N ALA A 110 14.33 10.27 6.99
CA ALA A 110 13.56 11.40 7.52
C ALA A 110 13.16 11.26 9.00
N ALA A 111 13.38 10.10 9.63
CA ALA A 111 13.33 9.96 11.07
C ALA A 111 14.70 10.35 11.62
N PRO A 112 14.89 11.57 12.18
CA PRO A 112 16.07 11.80 12.99
C PRO A 112 15.95 10.89 14.20
N ASP A 113 17.00 10.11 14.41
CA ASP A 113 17.32 9.43 15.66
C ASP A 113 17.04 10.42 16.82
N LEU A 114 16.10 10.06 17.69
CA LEU A 114 15.69 10.86 18.85
C LEU A 114 15.78 9.97 20.09
#